data_AF-A0A4Q9Q115-F1
#
_entry.id   AF-A0A4Q9Q115-F1
#
_cell.length_a   1.000
_cell.length_b   1.000
_cell.length_c   1.000
_cell.angle_alpha   90.00
_cell.angle_beta   90.00
_cell.angle_gamma   90.00
#
_symmetry.space_group_name_H-M   'P 1'
#
loop_
_entity.id
_entity.type
_entity.pdbx_description
1 polymer ?
#
loop_
_entity_poly.entity_id
_entity_poly.type
_entity_poly.pdbx_seq_one_letter_code
_entity_poly.pdbx_strand_id
1 'polypeptide(L)'
;RADPSAKLLEITDSKTVMGGALEWKQRHEDQGYILQKNAHLERAIVAALRNRKARTAFKWVKGHRGHPLNEMADKLAGEASSKPTPDELTVEIPSRLMLSGAKLSCMTQKLAYRAIRSLKERNLCKRRRTETNLANVASGVKATFGVSVPSAAIWKAARSRHITFAARYFIWMAIHDGYMIGDKWLRPNMTDEQRERAICRRCENLESMDHVLFRCEAVGQSQVWALFEELW
;
A
#
# COMPACT_ATOMS: atom_id res chain seq x y z
N ARG A 1 -5.00 -25.19 21.69
CA ARG A 1 -6.17 -24.28 21.83
C ARG A 1 -6.66 -24.39 23.27
N ALA A 2 -6.93 -23.28 23.96
CA ALA A 2 -7.49 -23.32 25.32
C ALA A 2 -8.91 -23.90 25.32
N ASP A 3 -9.28 -24.62 26.39
CA ASP A 3 -10.64 -25.16 26.55
C ASP A 3 -11.69 -24.02 26.40
N PRO A 4 -12.68 -24.17 25.49
CA PRO A 4 -13.75 -23.20 25.31
C PRO A 4 -14.63 -22.96 26.55
N SER A 5 -14.64 -23.92 27.49
CA SER A 5 -15.46 -23.91 28.71
C SER A 5 -14.68 -23.43 29.95
N ALA A 6 -13.37 -23.27 29.85
CA ALA A 6 -12.54 -22.73 30.92
C ALA A 6 -12.51 -21.19 30.90
N LYS A 7 -12.45 -20.56 32.07
CA LYS A 7 -12.14 -19.12 32.16
C LYS A 7 -10.74 -18.88 31.60
N LEU A 8 -10.60 -17.81 30.82
CA LEU A 8 -9.35 -17.47 30.15
C LEU A 8 -8.93 -16.05 30.54
N LEU A 9 -7.67 -15.88 30.90
CA LEU A 9 -7.04 -14.58 31.10
C LEU A 9 -5.97 -14.39 30.02
N GLU A 10 -6.25 -13.54 29.04
CA GLU A 10 -5.31 -13.17 28.00
C GLU A 10 -4.43 -12.01 28.49
N ILE A 11 -3.12 -12.22 28.48
CA ILE A 11 -2.14 -11.21 28.87
C ILE A 11 -1.44 -10.72 27.60
N THR A 12 -1.46 -9.41 27.37
CA THR A 12 -0.84 -8.82 26.17
C THR A 12 -0.30 -7.43 26.47
N ASP A 13 0.80 -7.07 25.80
CA ASP A 13 1.33 -5.73 25.77
C ASP A 13 0.76 -4.87 24.63
N SER A 14 0.04 -5.49 23.70
CA SER A 14 -0.54 -4.85 22.53
C SER A 14 -1.82 -4.10 22.88
N LYS A 15 -1.67 -2.79 23.09
CA LYS A 15 -2.82 -1.87 23.23
C LYS A 15 -3.74 -1.91 22.01
N THR A 16 -3.20 -2.11 20.82
CA THR A 16 -3.99 -2.16 19.58
C THR A 16 -4.90 -3.39 19.55
N VAL A 17 -4.40 -4.57 19.91
CA VAL A 17 -5.20 -5.80 19.97
C VAL A 17 -6.26 -5.68 21.05
N MET A 18 -5.89 -5.21 22.24
CA MET A 18 -6.83 -5.02 23.33
C MET A 18 -7.91 -3.97 23.00
N GLY A 19 -7.52 -2.84 22.43
CA GLY A 19 -8.44 -1.79 21.98
C GLY A 19 -9.41 -2.29 20.93
N GLY A 20 -8.93 -2.99 19.89
CA GLY A 20 -9.79 -3.59 18.86
C GLY A 20 -10.77 -4.62 19.43
N ALA A 21 -10.30 -5.51 20.31
CA ALA A 21 -11.13 -6.57 20.88
C ALA A 21 -12.15 -6.08 21.92
N LEU A 22 -11.88 -4.99 22.65
CA LEU A 22 -12.69 -4.55 23.78
C LEU A 22 -13.36 -3.20 23.56
N GLU A 23 -12.58 -2.17 23.26
CA GLU A 23 -13.03 -0.76 23.26
C GLU A 23 -13.66 -0.37 21.93
N TRP A 24 -12.99 -0.66 20.82
CA TRP A 24 -13.36 -0.19 19.49
C TRP A 24 -14.20 -1.20 18.71
N LYS A 25 -14.38 -2.42 19.24
CA LYS A 25 -15.11 -3.52 18.59
C LYS A 25 -16.44 -3.06 17.99
N GLN A 26 -17.28 -2.37 18.77
CA GLN A 26 -18.63 -2.02 18.34
C GLN A 26 -18.58 -1.06 17.16
N ARG A 27 -17.74 -0.02 17.26
CA ARG A 27 -17.52 0.94 16.19
C ARG A 27 -16.99 0.28 14.93
N HIS A 28 -16.04 -0.66 15.05
CA HIS A 28 -15.46 -1.34 13.91
C HIS A 28 -16.48 -2.26 13.21
N GLU A 29 -17.31 -2.97 13.98
CA GLU A 29 -18.43 -3.76 13.45
C GLU A 29 -19.47 -2.90 12.75
N ASP A 30 -19.88 -1.79 13.38
CA ASP A 30 -20.83 -0.85 12.81
C ASP A 30 -20.31 -0.26 11.47
N GLN A 31 -19.00 -0.06 11.37
CA GLN A 31 -18.33 0.41 10.16
C GLN A 31 -17.93 -0.72 9.19
N GLY A 32 -18.32 -1.97 9.48
CA GLY A 32 -18.00 -3.14 8.65
C GLY A 32 -16.50 -3.38 8.45
N TYR A 33 -15.66 -2.88 9.37
CA TYR A 33 -14.20 -2.93 9.31
C TYR A 33 -13.57 -2.26 8.07
N ILE A 34 -14.32 -1.41 7.33
CA ILE A 34 -13.88 -0.83 6.03
C ILE A 34 -12.56 -0.06 6.14
N LEU A 35 -12.30 0.59 7.29
CA LEU A 35 -11.10 1.40 7.50
C LEU A 35 -9.95 0.64 8.17
N GLN A 36 -10.16 -0.62 8.55
CA GLN A 36 -9.17 -1.40 9.30
C GLN A 36 -8.25 -2.15 8.35
N LYS A 37 -6.92 -1.98 8.53
CA LYS A 37 -5.91 -2.66 7.70
C LYS A 37 -5.95 -4.18 7.89
N ASN A 38 -6.09 -4.63 9.14
CA ASN A 38 -6.08 -6.04 9.52
C ASN A 38 -7.49 -6.56 9.83
N ALA A 39 -8.49 -6.07 9.08
CA ALA A 39 -9.91 -6.36 9.30
C ALA A 39 -10.22 -7.86 9.44
N HIS A 40 -9.57 -8.71 8.64
CA HIS A 40 -9.78 -10.16 8.68
C HIS A 40 -9.35 -10.80 10.01
N LEU A 41 -8.19 -10.40 10.56
CA LEU A 41 -7.71 -10.87 11.86
C LEU A 41 -8.60 -10.38 12.99
N GLU A 42 -8.98 -9.10 12.96
CA GLU A 42 -9.81 -8.51 14.00
C GLU A 42 -11.19 -9.16 14.05
N ARG A 43 -11.83 -9.37 12.88
CA ARG A 43 -13.10 -10.12 12.78
C ARG A 43 -12.98 -11.51 13.37
N ALA A 44 -11.87 -12.19 13.13
CA ALA A 44 -11.65 -13.54 13.64
C ALA A 44 -11.40 -13.59 15.15
N ILE A 45 -10.66 -12.62 15.70
CA ILE A 45 -10.47 -12.50 17.14
C ILE A 45 -11.82 -12.26 17.82
N VAL A 46 -12.61 -11.30 17.35
CA VAL A 46 -13.93 -11.02 17.93
C VAL A 46 -14.86 -12.22 17.81
N ALA A 47 -14.86 -12.91 16.66
CA ALA A 47 -15.64 -14.13 16.48
C ALA A 47 -15.19 -15.25 17.43
N ALA A 48 -13.88 -15.47 17.57
CA ALA A 48 -13.33 -16.47 18.48
C ALA A 48 -13.72 -16.17 19.93
N LEU A 49 -13.63 -14.90 20.36
CA LEU A 49 -14.04 -14.47 21.70
C LEU A 49 -15.54 -14.70 21.95
N ARG A 50 -16.41 -14.36 20.99
CA ARG A 50 -17.86 -14.61 21.09
C ARG A 50 -18.24 -16.08 21.05
N ASN A 51 -17.40 -16.91 20.43
CA ASN A 51 -17.66 -18.35 20.32
C ASN A 51 -17.29 -19.15 21.58
N ARG A 52 -16.62 -18.52 22.55
CA ARG A 52 -16.27 -19.16 23.83
C ARG A 52 -17.50 -19.28 24.72
N LYS A 53 -17.58 -20.38 25.47
CA LYS A 53 -18.66 -20.64 26.45
C LYS A 53 -18.38 -19.98 27.80
N ALA A 54 -17.11 -19.78 28.12
CA ALA A 54 -16.67 -19.17 29.37
C ALA A 54 -16.05 -17.79 29.18
N ARG A 55 -16.04 -17.01 30.28
CA ARG A 55 -15.53 -15.64 30.30
C ARG A 55 -14.06 -15.58 29.89
N THR A 56 -13.77 -14.64 29.01
CA THR A 56 -12.41 -14.23 28.66
C THR A 56 -12.16 -12.84 29.24
N ALA A 57 -11.10 -12.70 30.03
CA ALA A 57 -10.62 -11.42 30.55
C ALA A 57 -9.30 -11.07 29.88
N PHE A 58 -9.01 -9.77 29.77
CA PHE A 58 -7.73 -9.28 29.27
C PHE A 58 -7.01 -8.54 30.37
N LYS A 59 -5.69 -8.70 30.41
CA LYS A 59 -4.79 -7.91 31.25
C LYS A 59 -3.71 -7.29 30.38
N TRP A 60 -3.72 -5.97 30.29
CA TRP A 60 -2.63 -5.24 29.67
C TRP A 60 -1.41 -5.24 30.59
N VAL A 61 -0.25 -5.56 30.02
CA VAL A 61 1.04 -5.42 30.67
C VAL A 61 1.93 -4.50 29.85
N LYS A 62 2.88 -3.81 30.49
CA LYS A 62 3.84 -3.01 29.74
C LYS A 62 4.92 -3.95 29.19
N GLY A 63 5.14 -3.90 27.87
CA GLY A 63 6.20 -4.67 27.21
C GLY A 63 7.60 -4.30 27.74
N HIS A 64 8.53 -5.25 27.65
CA HIS A 64 9.94 -5.13 28.08
C HIS A 64 10.10 -4.66 29.54
N ARG A 65 9.18 -5.08 30.41
CA ARG A 65 9.23 -4.79 31.86
C ARG A 65 9.33 -6.05 32.71
N GLY A 66 9.78 -7.16 32.12
CA GLY A 66 10.10 -8.37 32.88
C GLY A 66 8.88 -9.17 33.32
N HIS A 67 7.71 -8.99 32.70
CA HIS A 67 6.58 -9.87 32.96
C HIS A 67 6.89 -11.25 32.36
N PRO A 68 7.10 -12.32 33.16
CA PRO A 68 7.74 -13.54 32.66
C PRO A 68 7.02 -14.17 31.46
N LEU A 69 5.68 -14.21 31.48
CA LEU A 69 4.88 -14.75 30.39
C LEU A 69 4.89 -13.87 29.12
N ASN A 70 5.04 -12.55 29.27
CA ASN A 70 5.09 -11.63 28.12
C ASN A 70 6.46 -11.74 27.44
N GLU A 71 7.54 -11.70 28.22
CA GLU A 71 8.90 -11.83 27.67
C GLU A 71 9.09 -13.19 26.98
N MET A 72 8.48 -14.25 27.51
CA MET A 72 8.49 -15.56 26.85
C MET A 72 7.69 -15.55 25.54
N ALA A 73 6.53 -14.87 25.51
CA ALA A 73 5.76 -14.69 24.28
C ALA A 73 6.53 -13.84 23.24
N ASP A 74 7.21 -12.78 23.67
CA ASP A 74 8.05 -11.93 22.82
C ASP A 74 9.23 -12.72 22.23
N LYS A 75 9.88 -13.56 23.05
CA LYS A 75 10.96 -14.44 22.59
C LYS A 75 10.46 -15.41 21.52
N LEU A 76 9.33 -16.08 21.76
CA LEU A 76 8.73 -17.00 20.78
C LEU A 76 8.32 -16.28 19.50
N ALA A 77 7.79 -15.06 19.59
CA ALA A 77 7.46 -14.24 18.43
C ALA A 77 8.72 -13.82 17.64
N GLY A 78 9.81 -13.48 18.32
CA GLY A 78 11.10 -13.18 17.71
C GLY A 78 11.70 -14.38 16.98
N GLU A 79 11.69 -15.56 17.61
CA GLU A 79 12.10 -16.82 16.98
C GLU A 79 11.23 -17.14 15.74
N ALA A 80 9.92 -16.99 15.85
CA ALA A 80 9.00 -17.20 14.72
C ALA A 80 9.23 -16.20 13.58
N SER A 81 9.57 -14.95 13.88
CA SER A 81 9.85 -13.93 12.86
C SER A 81 11.10 -14.22 12.01
N SER A 82 12.01 -15.05 12.54
CA SER A 82 13.25 -15.44 11.87
C SER A 82 13.11 -16.71 11.01
N LYS A 83 11.93 -17.35 11.01
CA LYS A 83 11.68 -18.55 10.20
C LYS A 83 11.73 -18.21 8.70
N PRO A 84 12.38 -19.04 7.86
CA PRO A 84 12.46 -18.79 6.42
C PRO A 84 11.09 -18.90 5.73
N THR A 85 10.21 -19.76 6.26
CA THR A 85 8.86 -19.98 5.76
C THR A 85 7.85 -19.53 6.82
N PRO A 86 6.94 -18.59 6.51
CA PRO A 86 5.87 -18.20 7.42
C PRO A 86 4.93 -19.38 7.71
N ASP A 87 4.44 -19.46 8.95
CA ASP A 87 3.40 -20.42 9.32
C ASP A 87 2.06 -20.04 8.64
N GLU A 88 1.33 -21.02 8.11
CA GLU A 88 0.00 -20.78 7.54
C GLU A 88 -1.04 -20.62 8.66
N LEU A 89 -1.71 -19.46 8.69
CA LEU A 89 -2.78 -19.19 9.64
C LEU A 89 -4.15 -19.38 8.99
N THR A 90 -4.85 -20.45 9.35
CA THR A 90 -6.24 -20.64 8.95
C THR A 90 -7.17 -19.78 9.80
N VAL A 91 -7.76 -18.76 9.19
CA VAL A 91 -8.67 -17.82 9.85
C VAL A 91 -10.11 -18.17 9.49
N GLU A 92 -10.80 -18.90 10.38
CA GLU A 92 -12.20 -19.30 10.18
C GLU A 92 -13.15 -18.49 11.06
N ILE A 93 -14.22 -17.98 10.45
CA ILE A 93 -15.27 -17.24 11.15
C ILE A 93 -16.59 -18.00 10.95
N PRO A 94 -17.24 -18.50 12.02
CA PRO A 94 -18.55 -19.13 11.92
C PRO A 94 -19.56 -18.21 11.24
N SER A 95 -20.39 -18.76 10.34
CA SER A 95 -21.37 -17.98 9.56
C SER A 95 -22.28 -17.10 10.43
N ARG A 96 -22.73 -17.61 11.59
CA ARG A 96 -23.54 -16.87 12.57
C ARG A 96 -22.86 -15.63 13.18
N LEU A 97 -21.52 -15.56 13.13
CA LEU A 97 -20.71 -14.44 13.64
C LEU A 97 -20.17 -13.58 12.49
N MET A 98 -20.47 -13.92 11.25
CA MET A 98 -20.00 -13.19 10.09
C MET A 98 -20.89 -11.96 9.85
N LEU A 99 -20.30 -10.77 9.95
CA LEU A 99 -21.00 -9.55 9.54
C LEU A 99 -21.21 -9.51 8.03
N SER A 100 -22.40 -9.06 7.61
CA SER A 100 -22.76 -8.83 6.22
C SER A 100 -22.14 -7.55 5.64
N GLY A 101 -21.81 -6.56 6.48
CA GLY A 101 -21.23 -5.30 6.05
C GLY A 101 -21.29 -4.21 7.13
N ALA A 102 -21.15 -2.96 6.71
CA ALA A 102 -21.32 -1.80 7.59
C ALA A 102 -22.82 -1.47 7.78
N LYS A 103 -23.19 -1.00 8.98
CA LYS A 103 -24.54 -0.51 9.26
C LYS A 103 -24.79 0.78 8.48
N LEU A 104 -25.91 0.85 7.77
CA LEU A 104 -26.29 2.04 6.98
C LEU A 104 -26.45 3.29 7.85
N SER A 105 -26.99 3.16 9.06
CA SER A 105 -27.13 4.27 10.01
C SER A 105 -25.79 4.85 10.48
N CYS A 106 -24.70 4.08 10.38
CA CYS A 106 -23.35 4.51 10.73
C CYS A 106 -22.52 4.89 9.49
N MET A 107 -23.11 4.82 8.29
CA MET A 107 -22.43 5.10 7.03
C MET A 107 -22.13 6.60 6.91
N THR A 108 -20.91 6.91 6.52
CA THR A 108 -20.51 8.27 6.15
C THR A 108 -20.02 8.28 4.70
N GLN A 109 -20.03 9.44 4.05
CA GLN A 109 -19.48 9.57 2.69
C GLN A 109 -18.03 9.05 2.62
N LYS A 110 -17.21 9.32 3.64
CA LYS A 110 -15.84 8.82 3.75
C LYS A 110 -15.79 7.28 3.79
N LEU A 111 -16.65 6.63 4.57
CA LEU A 111 -16.74 5.17 4.64
C LEU A 111 -17.19 4.57 3.32
N ALA A 112 -18.28 5.10 2.75
CA ALA A 112 -18.82 4.65 1.47
C ALA A 112 -17.77 4.78 0.36
N TYR A 113 -17.10 5.93 0.27
CA TYR A 113 -16.01 6.16 -0.68
C TYR A 113 -14.89 5.13 -0.52
N ARG A 114 -14.43 4.87 0.71
CA ARG A 114 -13.36 3.89 0.96
C ARG A 114 -13.78 2.47 0.61
N ALA A 115 -15.02 2.08 0.89
CA ALA A 115 -15.56 0.78 0.51
C ALA A 115 -15.59 0.62 -1.02
N ILE A 116 -16.17 1.59 -1.74
CA ILE A 116 -16.25 1.57 -3.20
C ILE A 116 -14.85 1.57 -3.83
N ARG A 117 -13.93 2.39 -3.30
CA ARG A 117 -12.54 2.42 -3.76
C ARG A 117 -11.85 1.08 -3.58
N SER A 118 -11.98 0.44 -2.42
CA SER A 118 -11.39 -0.87 -2.17
C SER A 118 -11.93 -1.94 -3.13
N LEU A 119 -13.24 -1.92 -3.44
CA LEU A 119 -13.84 -2.82 -4.42
C LEU A 119 -13.30 -2.58 -5.83
N LYS A 120 -13.23 -1.31 -6.25
CA LYS A 120 -12.65 -0.95 -7.56
C LYS A 120 -11.19 -1.36 -7.65
N GLU A 121 -10.41 -1.14 -6.58
CA GLU A 121 -8.99 -1.48 -6.51
C GLU A 121 -8.72 -2.98 -6.65
N ARG A 122 -9.61 -3.86 -6.18
CA ARG A 122 -9.50 -5.32 -6.40
C ARG A 122 -9.57 -5.71 -7.88
N ASN A 123 -10.28 -4.91 -8.68
CA ASN A 123 -10.46 -5.15 -10.10
C ASN A 123 -9.49 -4.35 -10.96
N LEU A 124 -8.60 -3.55 -10.37
CA LEU A 124 -7.62 -2.78 -11.14
C LEU A 124 -6.49 -3.69 -11.61
N CYS A 125 -6.37 -3.83 -12.93
CA CYS A 125 -5.19 -4.44 -13.53
C CYS A 125 -4.00 -3.46 -13.48
N LYS A 126 -2.81 -4.02 -13.28
CA LYS A 126 -1.56 -3.26 -13.40
C LYS A 126 -1.36 -2.87 -14.85
N ARG A 127 -1.09 -1.58 -15.09
CA ARG A 127 -0.85 -1.06 -16.45
C ARG A 127 0.58 -1.37 -16.85
N ARG A 128 0.77 -2.09 -17.96
CA ARG A 128 2.09 -2.48 -18.47
C ARG A 128 3.10 -1.33 -18.49
N ARG A 129 2.73 -0.18 -19.07
CA ARG A 129 3.63 0.99 -19.18
C ARG A 129 4.04 1.55 -17.82
N THR A 130 3.10 1.61 -16.88
CA THR A 130 3.39 2.05 -15.51
C THR A 130 4.36 1.10 -14.81
N GLU A 131 4.18 -0.22 -14.97
CA GLU A 131 5.10 -1.20 -14.38
C GLU A 131 6.50 -1.13 -15.01
N THR A 132 6.61 -0.96 -16.33
CA THR A 132 7.90 -0.74 -17.01
C THR A 132 8.61 0.51 -16.47
N ASN A 133 7.89 1.62 -16.33
CA ASN A 133 8.48 2.85 -15.80
C ASN A 133 8.93 2.70 -14.33
N LEU A 134 8.13 2.00 -13.51
CA LEU A 134 8.53 1.69 -12.12
C LEU A 134 9.77 0.81 -12.07
N ALA A 135 9.90 -0.17 -12.97
CA ALA A 135 11.08 -1.02 -13.07
C ALA A 135 12.32 -0.23 -13.50
N ASN A 136 12.18 0.69 -14.46
CA ASN A 136 13.25 1.57 -14.90
C ASN A 136 13.74 2.47 -13.74
N VAL A 137 12.82 3.08 -12.99
CA VAL A 137 13.15 3.89 -11.81
C VAL A 137 13.85 3.04 -10.74
N ALA A 138 13.34 1.85 -10.43
CA ALA A 138 13.95 0.95 -9.46
C ALA A 138 15.36 0.50 -9.89
N SER A 139 15.55 0.21 -11.17
CA SER A 139 16.85 -0.15 -11.75
C SER A 139 17.83 1.01 -11.66
N GLY A 140 17.40 2.24 -12.00
CA GLY A 140 18.21 3.45 -11.87
C GLY A 140 18.66 3.69 -10.43
N VAL A 141 17.73 3.61 -9.46
CA VAL A 141 18.06 3.75 -8.03
C VAL A 141 19.06 2.69 -7.57
N LYS A 142 18.91 1.44 -8.02
CA LYS A 142 19.85 0.37 -7.70
C LYS A 142 21.23 0.62 -8.32
N ALA A 143 21.29 1.06 -9.57
CA ALA A 143 22.54 1.34 -10.26
C ALA A 143 23.31 2.50 -9.61
N THR A 144 22.61 3.55 -9.20
CA THR A 144 23.24 4.75 -8.61
C THR A 144 23.58 4.57 -7.13
N PHE A 145 22.70 3.96 -6.34
CA PHE A 145 22.83 3.92 -4.87
C PHE A 145 23.08 2.51 -4.30
N GLY A 146 23.04 1.45 -5.12
CA GLY A 146 23.16 0.07 -4.66
C GLY A 146 21.94 -0.46 -3.90
N VAL A 147 20.85 0.32 -3.80
CA VAL A 147 19.67 -0.02 -2.98
C VAL A 147 18.52 -0.52 -3.85
N SER A 148 17.96 -1.68 -3.49
CA SER A 148 16.73 -2.19 -4.10
C SER A 148 15.51 -1.58 -3.43
N VAL A 149 14.61 -0.96 -4.22
CA VAL A 149 13.42 -0.29 -3.72
C VAL A 149 12.14 -0.89 -4.32
N PRO A 150 11.10 -1.17 -3.50
CA PRO A 150 9.83 -1.63 -4.03
C PRO A 150 9.04 -0.49 -4.67
N SER A 151 8.18 -0.79 -5.65
CA SER A 151 7.32 0.20 -6.33
C SER A 151 6.49 1.06 -5.36
N ALA A 152 6.07 0.50 -4.22
CA ALA A 152 5.35 1.23 -3.18
C ALA A 152 6.20 2.35 -2.54
N ALA A 153 7.51 2.13 -2.39
CA ALA A 153 8.43 3.15 -1.88
C ALA A 153 8.62 4.28 -2.89
N ILE A 154 8.73 3.96 -4.18
CA ILE A 154 8.79 4.96 -5.27
C ILE A 154 7.55 5.86 -5.24
N TRP A 155 6.34 5.28 -5.17
CA TRP A 155 5.10 6.05 -5.07
C TRP A 155 4.96 6.87 -3.78
N LYS A 156 5.58 6.41 -2.69
CA LYS A 156 5.62 7.16 -1.43
C LYS A 156 6.56 8.36 -1.57
N ALA A 157 7.75 8.16 -2.13
CA ALA A 157 8.74 9.21 -2.37
C ALA A 157 8.22 10.29 -3.33
N ALA A 158 7.59 9.89 -4.43
CA ALA A 158 6.97 10.80 -5.41
C ALA A 158 5.87 11.69 -4.81
N ARG A 159 5.35 11.36 -3.63
CA ARG A 159 4.32 12.14 -2.90
C ARG A 159 4.86 12.82 -1.65
N SER A 160 6.18 12.93 -1.52
CA SER A 160 6.84 13.58 -0.39
C SER A 160 6.34 15.02 -0.21
N ARG A 161 6.13 15.42 1.05
CA ARG A 161 5.70 16.79 1.39
C ARG A 161 6.69 17.86 0.91
N HIS A 162 7.95 17.48 0.70
CA HIS A 162 9.04 18.37 0.29
C HIS A 162 9.05 18.65 -1.22
N ILE A 163 8.23 17.95 -2.01
CA ILE A 163 8.08 18.18 -3.46
C ILE A 163 6.85 19.06 -3.68
N THR A 164 6.92 20.05 -4.55
CA THR A 164 5.76 20.90 -4.89
C THR A 164 4.64 20.08 -5.53
N PHE A 165 3.39 20.53 -5.43
CA PHE A 165 2.27 19.82 -6.05
C PHE A 165 2.45 19.64 -7.57
N ALA A 166 2.93 20.68 -8.26
CA ALA A 166 3.19 20.64 -9.70
C ALA A 166 4.23 19.55 -10.06
N ALA A 167 5.34 19.47 -9.32
CA ALA A 167 6.34 18.43 -9.53
C ALA A 167 5.82 17.03 -9.20
N ARG A 168 5.01 16.85 -8.14
CA ARG A 168 4.36 15.56 -7.85
C ARG A 168 3.44 15.12 -8.97
N TYR A 169 2.65 16.05 -9.52
CA TYR A 169 1.74 15.76 -10.63
C TYR A 169 2.53 15.37 -11.88
N PHE A 170 3.60 16.10 -12.20
CA PHE A 170 4.50 15.77 -13.29
C PHE A 170 5.10 14.37 -13.15
N ILE A 171 5.69 14.04 -11.99
CA ILE A 171 6.27 12.71 -11.72
C ILE A 171 5.20 11.62 -11.83
N TRP A 172 4.01 11.87 -11.27
CA TRP A 172 2.90 10.92 -11.36
C TRP A 172 2.48 10.66 -12.81
N MET A 173 2.33 11.72 -13.60
CA MET A 173 2.00 11.62 -15.04
C MET A 173 3.11 10.94 -15.83
N ALA A 174 4.38 11.24 -15.55
CA ALA A 174 5.54 10.62 -16.18
C ALA A 174 5.56 9.11 -15.92
N ILE A 175 5.48 8.68 -14.66
CA ILE A 175 5.49 7.25 -14.31
C ILE A 175 4.27 6.54 -14.89
N HIS A 176 3.09 7.17 -14.88
CA HIS A 176 1.90 6.58 -15.49
C HIS A 176 1.90 6.58 -17.02
N ASP A 177 2.87 7.22 -17.66
CA ASP A 177 2.86 7.50 -19.08
C ASP A 177 1.54 8.19 -19.49
N GLY A 178 1.25 9.33 -18.85
CA GLY A 178 0.01 10.09 -19.03
C GLY A 178 0.09 11.18 -20.09
N TYR A 179 1.28 11.63 -20.49
CA TYR A 179 1.46 12.73 -21.44
C TYR A 179 1.22 12.29 -22.89
N MET A 180 0.67 13.17 -23.74
CA MET A 180 0.51 12.89 -25.17
C MET A 180 1.84 13.05 -25.92
N ILE A 181 2.64 11.98 -25.92
CA ILE A 181 3.96 11.91 -26.57
C ILE A 181 4.15 10.53 -27.24
N GLY A 182 5.07 10.47 -28.20
CA GLY A 182 5.51 9.20 -28.79
C GLY A 182 4.42 8.45 -29.54
N ASP A 183 4.34 7.16 -29.26
CA ASP A 183 3.43 6.23 -29.91
C ASP A 183 1.95 6.57 -29.78
N LYS A 184 1.58 7.46 -28.84
CA LYS A 184 0.20 7.95 -28.71
C LYS A 184 -0.23 8.80 -29.91
N TRP A 185 0.71 9.46 -30.58
CA TRP A 185 0.47 10.19 -31.82
C TRP A 185 0.37 9.27 -33.04
N LEU A 186 0.78 8.00 -32.94
CA LEU A 186 0.72 7.02 -34.02
C LEU A 186 -0.60 6.23 -34.07
N ARG A 187 -1.60 6.64 -33.30
CA ARG A 187 -2.91 5.97 -33.28
C ARG A 187 -3.63 6.15 -34.63
N PRO A 188 -4.49 5.19 -35.05
CA PRO A 188 -5.15 5.23 -36.36
C PRO A 188 -5.94 6.51 -36.64
N ASN A 189 -6.48 7.17 -35.61
CA ASN A 189 -7.31 8.35 -35.71
C ASN A 189 -6.54 9.69 -35.72
N MET A 190 -5.21 9.67 -35.75
CA MET A 190 -4.38 10.88 -35.79
C MET A 190 -4.09 11.29 -37.23
N THR A 191 -4.08 12.60 -37.50
CA THR A 191 -3.69 13.17 -38.80
C THR A 191 -2.18 13.01 -39.03
N ASP A 192 -1.72 13.13 -40.29
CA ASP A 192 -0.30 13.00 -40.61
C ASP A 192 0.55 14.05 -39.90
N GLU A 193 0.08 15.30 -39.86
CA GLU A 193 0.71 16.40 -39.09
C GLU A 193 0.82 16.10 -37.59
N GLN A 194 -0.15 15.37 -37.02
CA GLN A 194 -0.10 14.95 -35.61
C GLN A 194 0.88 13.81 -35.40
N ARG A 195 0.96 12.86 -36.34
CA ARG A 195 1.87 11.71 -36.29
C ARG A 195 3.33 12.13 -36.32
N GLU A 196 3.66 13.24 -36.99
CA GLU A 196 5.02 13.82 -36.95
C GLU A 196 5.50 14.13 -35.53
N ARG A 197 4.59 14.38 -34.58
CA ARG A 197 4.92 14.66 -33.17
C ARG A 197 5.34 13.43 -32.39
N ALA A 198 5.23 12.24 -32.98
CA ALA A 198 5.67 10.99 -32.35
C ALA A 198 7.19 10.89 -32.27
N ILE A 199 7.91 11.47 -33.23
CA ILE A 199 9.35 11.29 -33.42
C ILE A 199 10.07 12.60 -33.09
N CYS A 200 11.22 12.50 -32.43
CA CYS A 200 12.06 13.64 -32.18
C CYS A 200 12.66 14.15 -33.49
N ARG A 201 12.50 15.44 -33.81
CA ARG A 201 13.06 16.05 -35.03
C ARG A 201 14.58 16.24 -35.01
N ARG A 202 15.25 15.94 -33.90
CA ARG A 202 16.70 16.12 -33.75
C ARG A 202 17.48 14.82 -33.87
N CYS A 203 17.05 13.78 -33.17
CA CYS A 203 17.75 12.49 -33.13
C CYS A 203 16.88 11.32 -33.64
N GLU A 204 15.73 11.61 -34.24
CA GLU A 204 14.85 10.63 -34.94
C GLU A 204 14.32 9.46 -34.08
N ASN A 205 14.50 9.53 -32.77
CA ASN A 205 13.97 8.55 -31.83
C ASN A 205 12.48 8.75 -31.57
N LEU A 206 11.76 7.66 -31.31
CA LEU A 206 10.39 7.71 -30.81
C LEU A 206 10.35 8.40 -29.46
N GLU A 207 9.53 9.46 -29.35
CA GLU A 207 9.46 10.26 -28.14
C GLU A 207 8.91 9.45 -26.96
N SER A 208 9.55 9.58 -25.82
CA SER A 208 9.10 9.04 -24.54
C SER A 208 9.57 9.96 -23.43
N MET A 209 8.96 9.87 -22.25
CA MET A 209 9.40 10.73 -21.14
C MET A 209 10.87 10.46 -20.76
N ASP A 210 11.32 9.21 -20.90
CA ASP A 210 12.70 8.82 -20.70
C ASP A 210 13.64 9.43 -21.75
N HIS A 211 13.21 9.43 -23.03
CA HIS A 211 13.93 10.09 -24.10
C HIS A 211 14.05 11.60 -23.86
N VAL A 212 12.92 12.28 -23.65
CA VAL A 212 12.87 13.74 -23.43
C VAL A 212 13.77 14.19 -22.28
N LEU A 213 13.75 13.47 -21.16
CA LEU A 213 14.47 13.88 -19.96
C LEU A 213 15.93 13.44 -19.95
N PHE A 214 16.25 12.24 -20.44
CA PHE A 214 17.54 11.61 -20.15
C PHE A 214 18.36 11.20 -21.39
N ARG A 215 17.75 11.06 -22.57
CA ARG A 215 18.47 10.50 -23.75
C ARG A 215 18.53 11.41 -24.96
N CYS A 216 17.70 12.45 -25.02
CA CYS A 216 17.59 13.30 -26.20
C CYS A 216 18.88 14.11 -26.40
N GLU A 217 19.35 14.18 -27.65
CA GLU A 217 20.54 14.94 -28.06
C GLU A 217 20.24 16.41 -28.38
N ALA A 218 19.00 16.85 -28.21
CA ALA A 218 18.64 18.24 -28.41
C ALA A 218 19.28 19.14 -27.34
N VAL A 219 19.81 20.29 -27.76
CA VAL A 219 20.51 21.26 -26.89
C VAL A 219 19.72 21.61 -25.63
N GLY A 220 18.39 21.73 -25.73
CA GLY A 220 17.54 22.10 -24.61
C GLY A 220 17.62 21.12 -23.42
N GLN A 221 17.81 19.82 -23.67
CA GLN A 221 17.97 18.84 -22.59
C GLN A 221 19.27 19.12 -21.81
N SER A 222 20.39 19.23 -22.53
CA SER A 222 21.70 19.47 -21.92
C SER A 222 21.75 20.80 -21.16
N GLN A 223 21.08 21.83 -21.68
CA GLN A 223 21.01 23.14 -21.04
C GLN A 223 20.20 23.10 -19.74
N VAL A 224 19.08 22.37 -19.72
CA VAL A 224 18.28 22.20 -18.50
C VAL A 224 19.07 21.45 -17.42
N TRP A 225 19.83 20.43 -17.79
CA TRP A 225 20.69 19.71 -16.85
C TRP A 225 21.83 20.57 -16.32
N ALA A 226 22.48 21.38 -17.17
CA ALA A 226 23.51 22.32 -16.71
C ALA A 226 22.96 23.34 -15.70
N LEU A 227 21.79 23.92 -15.98
CA LEU A 227 21.13 24.83 -15.04
C LEU A 227 20.69 24.13 -13.73
N PHE A 228 20.35 22.84 -13.81
CA PHE A 228 20.02 22.06 -12.62
C PHE A 228 21.25 21.79 -11.75
N GLU A 229 22.40 21.52 -12.35
CA GLU A 229 23.68 21.35 -11.65
C GLU A 229 24.12 22.65 -10.96
N GLU A 230 23.88 23.82 -11.54
CA GLU A 230 24.19 25.11 -10.91
C GLU A 230 23.35 25.39 -9.64
N LEU A 231 22.18 24.75 -9.50
CA LEU A 231 21.29 24.93 -8.36
C LEU A 231 21.67 24.08 -7.15
N TRP A 232 22.58 23.10 -7.31
CA TRP A 232 22.86 22.05 -6.31
C TRP A 232 24.33 21.96 -5.93
#